data_AF-A0A7T7VUS7-F1
#
_entry.id   AF-A0A7T7VUS7-F1
#
_cell.length_a   1.000
_cell.length_b   1.000
_cell.length_c   1.000
_cell.angle_alpha   90.00
_cell.angle_beta   90.00
_cell.angle_gamma   90.00
#
_symmetry.space_group_name_H-M   'P 1'
#
loop_
_entity.id
_entity.type
_entity.pdbx_description
1 polymer ?
#
loop_
_entity_poly.entity_id
_entity_poly.type
_entity_poly.pdbx_seq_one_letter_code
_entity_poly.pdbx_strand_id
1 'polypeptide(L)'
;MTKSAVALDDKYTQEEGRIYISSNQALVRLPMMQRWRDMAAGLNTAGYITGYRGSPLGIYDSNLWAASKLLKENQIHFQSGVNEELALTAVRGTQWLHYYPQANYDGVFSIWYAKNLGVDRAFEVMRQGNLEGSAKNGGVLIIGGDDTGGKSTVTATSSDPVWKAALMPILYPSNTQEYLDYGLLGWAMSRFSGTYVGFKTVTDTIERTSTVDLDPSRSMPIIPEFEFPPGGVNKIKGDLMPLPIEKRLIEYKLPAVHAFARANRLDKVIFDSDRRELGIVTAGKPYSDTREALIELGIDENRARKLGIRLYKLAMTFPIEPEGALAFSRRHREILVVEEKNAFAEEQLVQLLYRADADERPVVTGKADDKGKRLIPEFGETSVHLVMDVLIERIEALGIADDELKDRIAKIRDRDSNVLEIKSTGLVRTAFFCSGCPHNTSTRTVDGSLSFAGVGCHGLAAMLMPDRPNGRRRWAAKACCGPAFTNSSISRTRFRTWATEPIFIPA
;
A
#
# COMPACT_ATOMS: atom_id res chain seq x y z
N MET A 1 26.90 16.49 9.91
CA MET A 1 27.83 15.81 10.88
C MET A 1 27.04 14.92 11.84
N THR A 2 27.57 13.78 12.30
CA THR A 2 26.90 12.94 13.33
C THR A 2 26.95 13.65 14.69
N LYS A 3 25.81 13.96 15.30
CA LYS A 3 25.76 14.58 16.65
C LYS A 3 26.48 13.70 17.67
N SER A 4 27.27 14.32 18.56
CA SER A 4 27.98 13.64 19.66
C SER A 4 27.06 13.25 20.83
N ALA A 5 25.87 13.86 20.93
CA ALA A 5 24.81 13.48 21.87
C ALA A 5 23.48 13.35 21.12
N VAL A 6 22.90 12.15 21.14
CA VAL A 6 21.64 11.82 20.46
C VAL A 6 20.47 12.01 21.43
N ALA A 7 19.52 12.87 21.08
CA ALA A 7 18.27 13.07 21.81
C ALA A 7 17.12 12.30 21.13
N LEU A 8 16.09 11.92 21.90
CA LEU A 8 14.92 11.20 21.36
C LEU A 8 14.19 11.98 20.26
N ASP A 9 14.20 13.30 20.32
CA ASP A 9 13.53 14.17 19.34
C ASP A 9 14.37 14.45 18.10
N ASP A 10 15.65 14.04 18.05
CA ASP A 10 16.50 14.23 16.87
C ASP A 10 15.90 13.57 15.62
N LYS A 11 15.14 12.49 15.78
CA LYS A 11 14.40 11.86 14.68
C LYS A 11 13.42 12.82 13.99
N TYR A 12 12.96 13.87 14.67
CA TYR A 12 12.06 14.88 14.12
C TYR A 12 12.73 16.24 13.89
N THR A 13 13.76 16.61 14.65
CA THR A 13 14.34 17.96 14.61
C THR A 13 15.67 18.06 13.87
N GLN A 14 16.41 16.98 13.70
CA GLN A 14 17.69 17.01 12.97
C GLN A 14 17.42 17.29 11.50
N GLU A 15 18.13 18.23 10.89
CA GLU A 15 17.90 18.66 9.50
C GLU A 15 18.73 17.88 8.46
N GLU A 16 19.93 17.43 8.84
CA GLU A 16 20.89 16.77 7.93
C GLU A 16 21.56 15.55 8.57
N GLY A 17 22.28 14.74 7.78
CA GLY A 17 23.03 13.58 8.25
C GLY A 17 22.14 12.34 8.42
N ARG A 18 22.41 11.53 9.44
CA ARG A 18 21.71 10.25 9.65
C ARG A 18 20.94 10.21 10.96
N ILE A 19 19.75 9.61 10.92
CA ILE A 19 18.93 9.32 12.11
C ILE A 19 18.45 7.86 12.09
N TYR A 20 18.17 7.31 13.28
CA TYR A 20 17.52 6.01 13.43
C TYR A 20 16.03 6.22 13.70
N ILE A 21 15.16 5.70 12.83
CA ILE A 21 13.72 6.01 12.83
C ILE A 21 12.90 4.81 12.34
N SER A 22 11.68 4.65 12.86
CA SER A 22 10.70 3.70 12.31
C SER A 22 9.95 4.30 11.12
N SER A 23 9.42 3.48 10.20
CA SER A 23 8.63 3.98 9.07
C SER A 23 7.37 4.71 9.52
N ASN A 24 6.74 4.27 10.62
CA ASN A 24 5.65 5.01 11.27
C ASN A 24 6.08 6.42 11.73
N GLN A 25 7.27 6.55 12.33
CA GLN A 25 7.81 7.87 12.72
C GLN A 25 8.26 8.67 11.49
N ALA A 26 8.73 8.02 10.43
CA ALA A 26 9.06 8.68 9.17
C ALA A 26 7.82 9.35 8.55
N LEU A 27 6.63 8.73 8.63
CA LEU A 27 5.38 9.38 8.23
C LEU A 27 5.03 10.62 9.05
N VAL A 28 5.38 10.66 10.34
CA VAL A 28 5.21 11.86 11.19
C VAL A 28 6.20 12.96 10.79
N ARG A 29 7.43 12.57 10.45
CA ARG A 29 8.51 13.50 10.01
C ARG A 29 8.26 14.10 8.63
N LEU A 30 7.78 13.28 7.70
CA LEU A 30 7.55 13.61 6.30
C LEU A 30 6.86 14.98 6.06
N PRO A 31 5.72 15.32 6.71
CA PRO A 31 5.07 16.62 6.53
C PRO A 31 5.91 17.80 7.02
N MET A 32 6.75 17.63 8.04
CA MET A 32 7.68 18.68 8.47
C MET A 32 8.74 18.94 7.40
N MET A 33 9.27 17.87 6.79
CA MET A 33 10.23 17.97 5.68
C MET A 33 9.63 18.68 4.46
N GLN A 34 8.37 18.42 4.13
CA GLN A 34 7.68 19.14 3.05
C GLN A 34 7.51 20.61 3.38
N ARG A 35 7.14 20.96 4.62
CA ARG A 35 7.03 22.36 5.05
C ARG A 35 8.37 23.08 4.89
N TRP A 36 9.47 22.49 5.34
CA TRP A 36 10.80 23.10 5.23
C TRP A 36 11.20 23.36 3.78
N ARG A 37 10.88 22.42 2.86
CA ARG A 37 11.11 22.62 1.43
C ARG A 37 10.27 23.76 0.85
N ASP A 38 9.01 23.84 1.24
CA ASP A 38 8.13 24.91 0.79
C ASP A 38 8.61 26.26 1.33
N MET A 39 9.06 26.34 2.59
CA MET A 39 9.68 27.54 3.16
C MET A 39 10.93 27.96 2.36
N ALA A 40 11.82 27.00 2.07
CA ALA A 40 13.03 27.27 1.30
C ALA A 40 12.72 27.72 -0.14
N ALA A 41 11.58 27.32 -0.70
CA ALA A 41 11.06 27.77 -1.99
C ALA A 41 10.25 29.08 -1.91
N GLY A 42 10.15 29.71 -0.75
CA GLY A 42 9.41 30.96 -0.54
C GLY A 42 7.88 30.81 -0.46
N LEU A 43 7.37 29.60 -0.24
CA LEU A 43 5.95 29.30 -0.11
C LEU A 43 5.51 29.26 1.37
N ASN A 44 4.37 29.87 1.66
CA ASN A 44 3.67 29.77 2.93
C ASN A 44 2.59 28.68 2.87
N THR A 45 3.01 27.40 2.91
CA THR A 45 2.10 26.25 2.92
C THR A 45 1.83 25.75 4.34
N ALA A 46 0.74 25.00 4.50
CA ALA A 46 0.41 24.27 5.73
C ALA A 46 0.16 22.79 5.44
N GLY A 47 0.27 21.95 6.47
CA GLY A 47 -0.02 20.51 6.38
C GLY A 47 -1.35 20.16 7.03
N TYR A 48 -2.12 19.26 6.42
CA TYR A 48 -3.32 18.68 7.04
C TYR A 48 -3.25 17.14 7.04
N ILE A 49 -3.40 16.54 8.22
CA ILE A 49 -3.35 15.09 8.39
C ILE A 49 -4.67 14.65 9.02
N THR A 50 -5.31 13.66 8.41
CA THR A 50 -6.51 13.02 8.96
C THR A 50 -6.63 11.60 8.45
N GLY A 51 -7.41 10.78 9.14
CA GLY A 51 -7.57 9.37 8.79
C GLY A 51 -8.28 8.61 9.89
N TYR A 52 -8.54 7.35 9.63
CA TYR A 52 -9.14 6.45 10.61
C TYR A 52 -8.20 5.28 10.91
N ARG A 53 -8.05 4.97 12.19
CA ARG A 53 -7.08 3.99 12.67
C ARG A 53 -7.44 2.57 12.23
N GLY A 54 -6.44 1.87 11.71
CA GLY A 54 -6.49 0.44 11.45
C GLY A 54 -5.09 -0.11 11.27
N SER A 55 -4.84 -1.36 11.66
CA SER A 55 -3.54 -2.01 11.44
C SER A 55 -3.25 -2.14 9.93
N PRO A 56 -2.00 -1.95 9.49
CA PRO A 56 -0.77 -1.75 10.28
C PRO A 56 -0.49 -0.28 10.69
N LEU A 57 -1.40 0.66 10.42
CA LEU A 57 -1.28 2.09 10.78
C LEU A 57 -1.89 2.42 12.16
N GLY A 58 -2.13 1.40 12.99
CA GLY A 58 -2.88 1.56 14.26
C GLY A 58 -2.20 2.46 15.29
N ILE A 59 -0.88 2.65 15.19
CA ILE A 59 -0.10 3.49 16.12
C ILE A 59 0.17 4.90 15.57
N TYR A 60 -0.28 5.22 14.35
CA TYR A 60 0.09 6.47 13.68
C TYR A 60 -0.46 7.70 14.42
N ASP A 61 -1.74 7.70 14.81
CA ASP A 61 -2.34 8.77 15.62
C ASP A 61 -1.57 9.03 16.92
N SER A 62 -1.16 7.96 17.61
CA SER A 62 -0.40 8.07 18.86
C SER A 62 0.94 8.77 18.65
N ASN A 63 1.62 8.47 17.54
CA ASN A 63 2.86 9.16 17.19
C ASN A 63 2.63 10.62 16.78
N LEU A 64 1.54 10.91 16.06
CA LEU A 64 1.15 12.29 15.70
C LEU A 64 0.80 13.13 16.93
N TRP A 65 0.05 12.58 17.89
CA TRP A 65 -0.26 13.27 19.15
C TRP A 65 1.00 13.52 19.98
N ALA A 66 1.89 12.54 20.07
CA ALA A 66 3.18 12.69 20.76
C ALA A 66 4.05 13.80 20.13
N ALA A 67 4.00 13.95 18.80
CA ALA A 67 4.73 15.00 18.07
C ALA A 67 3.94 16.31 17.87
N SER A 68 2.76 16.46 18.50
CA SER A 68 1.82 17.57 18.22
C SER A 68 2.42 18.97 18.33
N LYS A 69 3.34 19.19 19.28
CA LYS A 69 4.07 20.45 19.43
C LYS A 69 4.90 20.77 18.18
N LEU A 70 5.72 19.82 17.73
CA LEU A 70 6.58 19.96 16.55
C LEU A 70 5.75 20.12 15.26
N LEU A 71 4.63 19.39 15.14
CA LEU A 71 3.70 19.55 14.03
C LEU A 71 3.12 20.98 14.00
N LYS A 72 2.68 21.50 15.15
CA LYS A 72 2.12 22.86 15.26
C LYS A 72 3.15 23.94 14.91
N GLU A 73 4.40 23.80 15.37
CA GLU A 73 5.51 24.71 15.02
C GLU A 73 5.76 24.76 13.51
N ASN A 74 5.46 23.68 12.80
CA ASN A 74 5.57 23.57 11.34
C ASN A 74 4.26 23.80 10.58
N GLN A 75 3.25 24.42 11.21
CA GLN A 75 1.93 24.68 10.59
C GLN A 75 1.23 23.41 10.06
N ILE A 76 1.43 22.28 10.74
CA ILE A 76 0.78 21.02 10.42
C ILE A 76 -0.32 20.75 11.44
N HIS A 77 -1.55 20.58 10.94
CA HIS A 77 -2.71 20.26 11.74
C HIS A 77 -3.09 18.78 11.57
N PHE A 78 -3.09 18.05 12.68
CA PHE A 78 -3.61 16.69 12.72
C PHE A 78 -4.99 16.66 13.38
N GLN A 79 -5.96 16.05 12.69
CA GLN A 79 -7.28 15.78 13.21
C GLN A 79 -7.68 14.33 12.91
N SER A 80 -7.78 13.49 13.94
CA SER A 80 -8.25 12.11 13.79
C SER A 80 -9.70 12.11 13.24
N GLY A 81 -9.95 11.28 12.23
CA GLY A 81 -11.24 11.16 11.59
C GLY A 81 -12.24 10.37 12.43
N VAL A 82 -13.53 10.70 12.29
CA VAL A 82 -14.62 9.88 12.87
C VAL A 82 -14.82 8.59 12.07
N ASN A 83 -14.61 8.66 10.75
CA ASN A 83 -14.56 7.55 9.82
C ASN A 83 -13.69 7.93 8.61
N GLU A 84 -13.47 6.97 7.70
CA GLU A 84 -12.61 7.11 6.53
C GLU A 84 -13.09 8.14 5.50
N GLU A 85 -14.39 8.11 5.19
CA GLU A 85 -15.03 8.97 4.18
C GLU A 85 -15.04 10.44 4.59
N LEU A 86 -15.39 10.74 5.85
CA LEU A 86 -15.41 12.09 6.40
C LEU A 86 -14.00 12.68 6.46
N ALA A 87 -13.02 11.86 6.88
CA ALA A 87 -11.61 12.26 6.89
C ALA A 87 -11.14 12.62 5.46
N LEU A 88 -11.46 11.79 4.45
CA LEU A 88 -11.06 12.10 3.08
C LEU A 88 -11.81 13.31 2.51
N THR A 89 -13.05 13.52 2.94
CA THR A 89 -13.84 14.70 2.55
C THR A 89 -13.20 15.98 3.07
N ALA A 90 -12.67 15.97 4.29
CA ALA A 90 -11.92 17.11 4.82
C ALA A 90 -10.66 17.40 3.98
N VAL A 91 -9.90 16.35 3.59
CA VAL A 91 -8.75 16.48 2.67
C VAL A 91 -9.16 17.05 1.32
N ARG A 92 -10.28 16.62 0.73
CA ARG A 92 -10.80 17.24 -0.50
C ARG A 92 -11.09 18.73 -0.31
N GLY A 93 -11.66 19.12 0.83
CA GLY A 93 -11.91 20.53 1.17
C GLY A 93 -10.63 21.37 1.26
N THR A 94 -9.52 20.81 1.76
CA THR A 94 -8.24 21.55 1.82
C THR A 94 -7.67 21.89 0.44
N GLN A 95 -8.11 21.21 -0.62
CA GLN A 95 -7.68 21.50 -1.99
C GLN A 95 -8.46 22.66 -2.64
N TRP A 96 -9.44 23.23 -1.93
CA TRP A 96 -10.31 24.31 -2.45
C TRP A 96 -9.90 25.70 -1.96
N LEU A 97 -8.67 25.89 -1.47
CA LEU A 97 -8.21 27.15 -0.86
C LEU A 97 -8.45 28.40 -1.72
N HIS A 98 -8.22 28.32 -3.04
CA HIS A 98 -8.39 29.45 -3.95
C HIS A 98 -9.86 29.91 -4.11
N TYR A 99 -10.83 29.21 -3.51
CA TYR A 99 -12.22 29.65 -3.43
C TYR A 99 -12.45 30.63 -2.27
N TYR A 100 -11.54 30.69 -1.30
CA TYR A 100 -11.67 31.49 -0.09
C TYR A 100 -10.74 32.72 -0.15
N PRO A 101 -11.27 33.96 -0.26
CA PRO A 101 -10.45 35.18 -0.32
C PRO A 101 -9.55 35.41 0.91
N GLN A 102 -9.90 34.79 2.04
CA GLN A 102 -9.21 34.91 3.33
C GLN A 102 -8.31 33.69 3.61
N ALA A 103 -7.89 32.94 2.59
CA ALA A 103 -6.97 31.82 2.77
C ALA A 103 -5.64 32.30 3.37
N ASN A 104 -5.22 31.69 4.48
CA ASN A 104 -4.01 32.07 5.21
C ASN A 104 -2.71 31.48 4.61
N TYR A 105 -2.83 30.57 3.63
CA TYR A 105 -1.73 29.77 3.10
C TYR A 105 -1.81 29.68 1.58
N ASP A 106 -0.66 29.58 0.92
CA ASP A 106 -0.55 29.42 -0.53
C ASP A 106 -1.05 28.05 -1.01
N GLY A 107 -1.06 27.07 -0.12
CA GLY A 107 -1.51 25.70 -0.36
C GLY A 107 -1.52 24.86 0.92
N VAL A 108 -2.36 23.82 0.94
CA VAL A 108 -2.40 22.84 2.03
C VAL A 108 -2.08 21.46 1.47
N PHE A 109 -0.87 20.97 1.75
CA PHE A 109 -0.51 19.59 1.43
C PHE A 109 -1.15 18.66 2.46
N SER A 110 -1.61 17.49 2.02
CA SER A 110 -2.41 16.63 2.87
C SER A 110 -1.94 15.17 2.90
N ILE A 111 -2.09 14.54 4.07
CA ILE A 111 -2.04 13.09 4.25
C ILE A 111 -3.43 12.63 4.67
N TRP A 112 -4.00 11.72 3.90
CA TRP A 112 -5.08 10.86 4.37
C TRP A 112 -4.52 9.46 4.66
N TYR A 113 -5.05 8.77 5.67
CA TYR A 113 -4.67 7.38 5.92
C TYR A 113 -5.83 6.50 6.38
N ALA A 114 -5.83 5.25 5.96
CA ALA A 114 -6.68 4.19 6.50
C ALA A 114 -6.09 2.81 6.20
N LYS A 115 -6.67 1.76 6.80
CA LYS A 115 -6.46 0.37 6.38
C LYS A 115 -7.07 0.12 4.98
N ASN A 116 -6.68 -0.95 4.28
CA ASN A 116 -7.24 -1.35 2.97
C ASN A 116 -8.78 -1.29 2.89
N LEU A 117 -9.51 -1.80 3.89
CA LEU A 117 -10.99 -1.69 3.89
C LEU A 117 -11.49 -0.24 3.99
N GLY A 118 -10.72 0.62 4.63
CA GLY A 118 -10.98 2.05 4.68
C GLY A 118 -10.80 2.74 3.32
N VAL A 119 -9.87 2.24 2.50
CA VAL A 119 -9.70 2.65 1.10
C VAL A 119 -10.94 2.26 0.28
N ASP A 120 -11.50 1.06 0.50
CA ASP A 120 -12.77 0.63 -0.11
C ASP A 120 -13.92 1.58 0.29
N ARG A 121 -14.03 1.91 1.58
CA ARG A 121 -15.09 2.78 2.13
C ARG A 121 -15.02 4.20 1.56
N ALA A 122 -13.83 4.78 1.48
CA ALA A 122 -13.64 6.17 1.04
C ALA A 122 -13.57 6.36 -0.49
N PHE A 123 -13.82 5.31 -1.27
CA PHE A 123 -13.61 5.30 -2.72
C PHE A 123 -14.33 6.42 -3.48
N GLU A 124 -15.58 6.71 -3.14
CA GLU A 124 -16.36 7.75 -3.83
C GLU A 124 -15.67 9.12 -3.71
N VAL A 125 -15.33 9.52 -2.49
CA VAL A 125 -14.67 10.79 -2.20
C VAL A 125 -13.29 10.83 -2.84
N MET A 126 -12.59 9.70 -2.85
CA MET A 126 -11.28 9.54 -3.48
C MET A 126 -11.34 9.78 -4.99
N ARG A 127 -12.30 9.14 -5.67
CA ARG A 127 -12.53 9.32 -7.11
C ARG A 127 -12.88 10.77 -7.44
N GLN A 128 -13.80 11.38 -6.68
CA GLN A 128 -14.18 12.78 -6.88
C GLN A 128 -12.99 13.72 -6.66
N GLY A 129 -12.24 13.54 -5.58
CA GLY A 129 -11.05 14.35 -5.28
C GLY A 129 -9.97 14.24 -6.36
N ASN A 130 -9.69 13.04 -6.86
CA ASN A 130 -8.70 12.84 -7.93
C ASN A 130 -9.15 13.47 -9.27
N LEU A 131 -10.43 13.30 -9.63
CA LEU A 131 -11.04 13.93 -10.82
C LEU A 131 -10.91 15.46 -10.75
N GLU A 132 -11.36 16.07 -9.66
CA GLU A 132 -11.26 17.52 -9.44
C GLU A 132 -9.81 18.01 -9.41
N GLY A 133 -8.94 17.24 -8.75
CA GLY A 133 -7.52 17.46 -8.63
C GLY A 133 -7.08 18.14 -7.34
N SER A 134 -5.77 18.01 -7.07
CA SER A 134 -5.08 18.70 -5.99
C SER A 134 -4.92 20.20 -6.28
N ALA A 135 -4.72 21.01 -5.23
CA ALA A 135 -4.28 22.40 -5.38
C ALA A 135 -2.81 22.47 -5.85
N LYS A 136 -2.46 23.51 -6.62
CA LYS A 136 -1.12 23.69 -7.21
C LYS A 136 0.02 23.64 -6.18
N ASN A 137 -0.19 24.27 -5.01
CA ASN A 137 0.78 24.27 -3.90
C ASN A 137 0.32 23.38 -2.72
N GLY A 138 -0.74 22.60 -2.90
CA GLY A 138 -1.23 21.64 -1.91
C GLY A 138 -0.57 20.29 -2.15
N GLY A 139 -1.28 19.42 -2.86
CA GLY A 139 -0.88 18.03 -3.12
C GLY A 139 -1.44 17.08 -2.07
N VAL A 140 -1.73 15.84 -2.47
CA VAL A 140 -2.42 14.87 -1.62
C VAL A 140 -1.76 13.50 -1.70
N LEU A 141 -1.39 12.97 -0.53
CA LEU A 141 -0.97 11.59 -0.33
C LEU A 141 -2.09 10.80 0.37
N ILE A 142 -2.43 9.65 -0.20
CA ILE A 142 -3.45 8.72 0.30
C ILE A 142 -2.74 7.44 0.75
N ILE A 143 -2.52 7.30 2.06
CA ILE A 143 -1.80 6.17 2.64
C ILE A 143 -2.76 5.00 2.88
N GLY A 144 -2.54 3.88 2.21
CA GLY A 144 -3.26 2.63 2.41
C GLY A 144 -2.41 1.64 3.20
N GLY A 145 -2.90 1.25 4.38
CA GLY A 145 -2.33 0.19 5.20
C GLY A 145 -2.88 -1.18 4.80
N ASP A 146 -2.14 -1.90 3.95
CA ASP A 146 -2.52 -3.20 3.42
C ASP A 146 -2.05 -4.33 4.35
N ASP A 147 -2.99 -5.19 4.72
CA ASP A 147 -2.77 -6.42 5.47
C ASP A 147 -2.91 -7.62 4.52
N THR A 148 -1.94 -7.75 3.63
CA THR A 148 -1.91 -8.77 2.57
C THR A 148 -1.96 -10.19 3.14
N GLY A 149 -1.35 -10.44 4.30
CA GLY A 149 -1.35 -11.74 4.96
C GLY A 149 -2.63 -12.10 5.71
N GLY A 150 -3.57 -11.16 5.87
CA GLY A 150 -4.81 -11.47 6.59
C GLY A 150 -4.66 -11.52 8.11
N LYS A 151 -3.62 -10.91 8.70
CA LYS A 151 -3.23 -11.11 10.12
C LYS A 151 -4.24 -10.52 11.10
N SER A 152 -4.85 -9.40 10.73
CA SER A 152 -5.71 -8.59 11.60
C SER A 152 -6.85 -7.91 10.83
N THR A 153 -7.27 -8.53 9.72
CA THR A 153 -8.30 -8.01 8.81
C THR A 153 -9.40 -9.05 8.59
N VAL A 154 -10.60 -8.58 8.22
CA VAL A 154 -11.69 -9.45 7.77
C VAL A 154 -11.51 -9.86 6.31
N THR A 155 -10.86 -9.00 5.51
CA THR A 155 -10.58 -9.24 4.10
C THR A 155 -9.09 -9.07 3.85
N ALA A 156 -8.43 -10.13 3.39
CA ALA A 156 -7.04 -10.10 2.96
C ALA A 156 -6.94 -9.53 1.53
N THR A 157 -7.39 -8.29 1.35
CA THR A 157 -7.35 -7.55 0.08
C THR A 157 -6.19 -6.56 0.05
N SER A 158 -5.94 -5.94 -1.11
CA SER A 158 -4.98 -4.86 -1.27
C SER A 158 -5.65 -3.60 -1.81
N SER A 159 -5.03 -2.44 -1.60
CA SER A 159 -5.58 -1.14 -2.03
C SER A 159 -5.41 -0.88 -3.53
N ASP A 160 -4.53 -1.61 -4.21
CA ASP A 160 -4.13 -1.33 -5.61
C ASP A 160 -5.29 -1.32 -6.61
N PRO A 161 -6.21 -2.31 -6.61
CA PRO A 161 -7.35 -2.31 -7.53
C PRO A 161 -8.27 -1.10 -7.34
N VAL A 162 -8.42 -0.62 -6.11
CA VAL A 162 -9.26 0.54 -5.79
C VAL A 162 -8.62 1.81 -6.35
N TRP A 163 -7.33 2.01 -6.12
CA TRP A 163 -6.61 3.17 -6.65
C TRP A 163 -6.49 3.15 -8.18
N LYS A 164 -6.31 1.98 -8.79
CA LYS A 164 -6.39 1.80 -10.25
C LYS A 164 -7.77 2.21 -10.77
N ALA A 165 -8.85 1.77 -10.11
CA ALA A 165 -10.20 2.15 -10.49
C ALA A 165 -10.44 3.66 -10.35
N ALA A 166 -9.83 4.32 -9.36
CA ALA A 166 -9.86 5.77 -9.17
C ALA A 166 -8.89 6.54 -10.09
N LEU A 167 -8.10 5.85 -10.92
CA LEU A 167 -7.07 6.40 -11.80
C LEU A 167 -6.03 7.25 -11.04
N MET A 168 -5.61 6.76 -9.88
CA MET A 168 -4.60 7.41 -9.04
C MET A 168 -3.25 6.71 -9.19
N PRO A 169 -2.15 7.44 -9.40
CA PRO A 169 -0.83 6.85 -9.30
C PRO A 169 -0.58 6.22 -7.93
N ILE A 170 0.18 5.12 -7.89
CA ILE A 170 0.47 4.34 -6.68
C ILE A 170 1.98 4.26 -6.49
N LEU A 171 2.48 4.85 -5.41
CA LEU A 171 3.86 4.67 -4.95
C LEU A 171 3.93 3.53 -3.92
N TYR A 172 4.90 2.63 -4.08
CA TYR A 172 5.08 1.49 -3.19
C TYR A 172 6.50 1.41 -2.58
N PRO A 173 6.75 2.09 -1.45
CA PRO A 173 8.04 2.03 -0.75
C PRO A 173 8.34 0.61 -0.22
N SER A 174 9.62 0.26 -0.23
CA SER A 174 10.14 -1.03 0.29
C SER A 174 10.86 -0.91 1.64
N ASN A 175 11.24 0.30 2.04
CA ASN A 175 12.03 0.56 3.23
C ASN A 175 11.77 1.97 3.80
N THR A 176 12.19 2.21 5.04
CA THR A 176 11.99 3.48 5.77
C THR A 176 12.50 4.72 5.02
N GLN A 177 13.59 4.60 4.27
CA GLN A 177 14.14 5.72 3.51
C GLN A 177 13.18 6.15 2.40
N GLU A 178 12.60 5.19 1.70
CA GLU A 178 11.63 5.43 0.64
C GLU A 178 10.31 6.01 1.16
N TYR A 179 9.99 5.83 2.44
CA TYR A 179 8.84 6.54 3.04
C TYR A 179 9.01 8.06 2.97
N LEU A 180 10.22 8.56 3.22
CA LEU A 180 10.54 9.98 3.10
C LEU A 180 10.64 10.40 1.63
N ASP A 181 11.39 9.65 0.83
CA ASP A 181 11.67 10.00 -0.58
C ASP A 181 10.41 10.01 -1.43
N TYR A 182 9.69 8.89 -1.43
CA TYR A 182 8.50 8.72 -2.25
C TYR A 182 7.36 9.58 -1.70
N GLY A 183 7.32 9.85 -0.39
CA GLY A 183 6.37 10.81 0.18
C GLY A 183 6.56 12.21 -0.40
N LEU A 184 7.80 12.73 -0.35
CA LEU A 184 8.12 14.04 -0.89
C LEU A 184 7.90 14.13 -2.41
N LEU A 185 8.35 13.11 -3.15
CA LEU A 185 8.12 13.01 -4.59
C LEU A 185 6.64 12.82 -4.93
N GLY A 186 5.86 12.18 -4.08
CA GLY A 186 4.42 11.99 -4.25
C GLY A 186 3.65 13.30 -4.11
N TRP A 187 3.98 14.17 -3.15
CA TRP A 187 3.40 15.52 -3.13
C TRP A 187 3.81 16.35 -4.34
N ALA A 188 5.08 16.29 -4.75
CA ALA A 188 5.54 16.99 -5.94
C ALA A 188 4.82 16.50 -7.22
N MET A 189 4.66 15.18 -7.39
CA MET A 189 3.88 14.58 -8.47
C MET A 189 2.43 15.05 -8.41
N SER A 190 1.81 14.99 -7.22
CA SER A 190 0.42 15.43 -7.02
C SER A 190 0.22 16.88 -7.40
N ARG A 191 1.15 17.78 -7.04
CA ARG A 191 1.12 19.19 -7.40
C ARG A 191 1.27 19.39 -8.92
N PHE A 192 2.18 18.64 -9.55
CA PHE A 192 2.47 18.74 -10.98
C PHE A 192 1.34 18.20 -11.87
N SER A 193 0.86 16.98 -11.61
CA SER A 193 -0.15 16.31 -12.43
C SER A 193 -1.58 16.66 -12.04
N GLY A 194 -1.79 17.24 -10.84
CA GLY A 194 -3.11 17.45 -10.27
C GLY A 194 -3.77 16.17 -9.75
N THR A 195 -3.11 15.00 -9.78
CA THR A 195 -3.68 13.74 -9.26
C THR A 195 -3.50 13.60 -7.76
N TYR A 196 -4.35 12.82 -7.11
CA TYR A 196 -4.04 12.29 -5.78
C TYR A 196 -3.09 11.11 -5.94
N VAL A 197 -2.17 10.92 -4.99
CA VAL A 197 -1.17 9.85 -5.06
C VAL A 197 -1.43 8.82 -3.97
N GLY A 198 -1.73 7.59 -4.37
CA GLY A 198 -1.78 6.43 -3.50
C GLY A 198 -0.39 6.09 -2.98
N PHE A 199 -0.29 5.75 -1.70
CA PHE A 199 0.94 5.43 -1.02
C PHE A 199 0.77 4.11 -0.28
N LYS A 200 1.21 3.02 -0.91
CA LYS A 200 1.00 1.66 -0.41
C LYS A 200 1.94 1.37 0.74
N THR A 201 1.37 0.94 1.86
CA THR A 201 2.14 0.48 3.01
C THR A 201 1.67 -0.92 3.37
N VAL A 202 2.59 -1.82 3.63
CA VAL A 202 2.29 -3.16 4.17
C VAL A 202 2.97 -3.32 5.52
N THR A 203 2.46 -4.21 6.36
CA THR A 203 2.94 -4.48 7.73
C THR A 203 4.47 -4.50 7.81
N ASP A 204 5.13 -5.30 6.98
CA ASP A 204 6.59 -5.50 6.97
C ASP A 204 7.38 -4.22 6.68
N THR A 205 6.80 -3.28 5.94
CA THR A 205 7.47 -2.02 5.56
C THR A 205 7.22 -0.89 6.54
N ILE A 206 6.02 -0.83 7.14
CA ILE A 206 5.61 0.25 8.05
C ILE A 206 6.07 0.01 9.50
N GLU A 207 6.24 -1.25 9.90
CA GLU A 207 6.76 -1.61 11.22
C GLU A 207 8.30 -1.66 11.27
N ARG A 208 8.95 -1.49 10.11
CA ARG A 208 10.40 -1.47 9.99
C ARG A 208 11.02 -0.27 10.71
N THR A 209 12.19 -0.50 11.30
CA THR A 209 13.05 0.55 11.87
C THR A 209 14.43 0.46 11.23
N SER A 210 14.98 1.59 10.79
CA SER A 210 16.30 1.63 10.18
C SER A 210 16.95 3.01 10.32
N THR A 211 18.24 3.07 9.98
CA THR A 211 18.91 4.35 9.75
C THR A 211 18.48 4.92 8.41
N VAL A 212 18.24 6.23 8.35
CA VAL A 212 17.95 6.99 7.13
C VAL A 212 18.88 8.19 7.00
N ASP A 213 19.13 8.59 5.76
CA ASP A 213 19.83 9.80 5.34
C ASP A 213 18.84 10.96 5.17
N LEU A 214 19.22 12.12 5.72
CA LEU A 214 18.46 13.36 5.75
C LEU A 214 19.06 14.44 4.84
N ASP A 215 19.96 14.09 3.91
CA ASP A 215 20.46 15.03 2.91
C ASP A 215 19.31 15.87 2.29
N PRO A 216 19.29 17.20 2.50
CA PRO A 216 18.22 18.06 2.00
C PRO A 216 18.06 18.02 0.48
N SER A 217 19.13 17.72 -0.25
CA SER A 217 19.16 17.62 -1.72
C SER A 217 18.56 16.31 -2.26
N ARG A 218 18.37 15.32 -1.40
CA ARG A 218 17.83 14.01 -1.79
C ARG A 218 16.38 14.11 -2.19
N SER A 219 15.95 13.43 -3.25
CA SER A 219 14.54 13.42 -3.66
C SER A 219 13.99 14.82 -3.96
N MET A 220 14.83 15.73 -4.46
CA MET A 220 14.41 17.00 -5.02
C MET A 220 13.70 16.74 -6.37
N PRO A 221 12.46 17.24 -6.55
CA PRO A 221 11.70 16.92 -7.74
C PRO A 221 12.27 17.64 -8.98
N ILE A 222 12.45 16.88 -10.05
CA ILE A 222 12.68 17.40 -11.39
C ILE A 222 11.31 17.63 -12.02
N ILE A 223 11.00 18.88 -12.36
CA ILE A 223 9.75 19.23 -13.03
C ILE A 223 10.00 19.17 -14.54
N PRO A 224 9.39 18.21 -15.27
CA PRO A 224 9.57 18.13 -16.72
C PRO A 224 8.79 19.24 -17.43
N GLU A 225 9.25 19.60 -18.63
CA GLU A 225 8.43 20.34 -19.58
C GLU A 225 7.25 19.47 -20.01
N PHE A 226 6.05 20.03 -19.97
CA PHE A 226 4.82 19.32 -20.31
C PHE A 226 3.76 20.32 -20.79
N GLU A 227 3.05 19.98 -21.85
CA GLU A 227 1.98 20.81 -22.40
C GLU A 227 0.68 20.57 -21.62
N PHE A 228 0.31 21.55 -20.79
CA PHE A 228 -0.93 21.51 -20.03
C PHE A 228 -2.10 22.10 -20.80
N PRO A 229 -3.35 21.66 -20.53
CA PRO A 229 -4.52 22.25 -21.16
C PRO A 229 -4.73 23.68 -20.64
N PRO A 230 -5.51 24.52 -21.35
CA PRO A 230 -5.92 25.83 -20.84
C PRO A 230 -6.53 25.72 -19.43
N GLY A 231 -6.03 26.52 -18.49
CA GLY A 231 -6.45 26.49 -17.09
C GLY A 231 -5.71 25.46 -16.21
N GLY A 232 -4.86 24.62 -16.79
CA GLY A 232 -4.04 23.64 -16.07
C GLY A 232 -4.80 22.38 -15.62
N VAL A 233 -4.19 21.61 -14.72
CA VAL A 233 -4.70 20.28 -14.27
C VAL A 233 -5.12 20.22 -12.80
N ASN A 234 -4.69 21.19 -12.01
CA ASN A 234 -5.05 21.30 -10.59
C ASN A 234 -6.53 21.66 -10.39
N LYS A 235 -6.99 21.76 -9.15
CA LYS A 235 -8.36 22.17 -8.82
C LYS A 235 -8.71 23.53 -9.46
N ILE A 236 -9.67 23.54 -10.39
CA ILE A 236 -10.14 24.75 -11.11
C ILE A 236 -11.47 25.24 -10.53
N LYS A 237 -11.57 26.55 -10.31
CA LYS A 237 -12.81 27.21 -9.86
C LYS A 237 -13.90 27.16 -10.93
N GLY A 238 -15.09 26.69 -10.56
CA GLY A 238 -16.25 26.62 -11.46
C GLY A 238 -16.29 25.38 -12.36
N ASP A 239 -15.38 24.43 -12.16
CA ASP A 239 -15.37 23.17 -12.90
C ASP A 239 -16.47 22.24 -12.39
N LEU A 240 -17.58 22.15 -13.14
CA LEU A 240 -18.80 21.44 -12.73
C LEU A 240 -19.20 20.32 -13.69
N MET A 241 -18.63 20.29 -14.90
CA MET A 241 -19.07 19.37 -15.95
C MET A 241 -18.26 18.07 -15.89
N PRO A 242 -18.89 16.90 -15.66
CA PRO A 242 -18.16 15.64 -15.46
C PRO A 242 -17.26 15.24 -16.63
N LEU A 243 -17.74 15.38 -17.87
CA LEU A 243 -16.99 14.94 -19.07
C LEU A 243 -15.69 15.74 -19.29
N PRO A 244 -15.67 17.09 -19.24
CA PRO A 244 -14.43 17.85 -19.28
C PRO A 244 -13.43 17.49 -18.16
N ILE A 245 -13.91 17.22 -16.95
CA ILE A 245 -13.06 16.83 -15.81
C ILE A 245 -12.41 15.47 -16.07
N GLU A 246 -13.21 14.48 -16.49
CA GLU A 246 -12.71 13.15 -16.85
C GLU A 246 -11.73 13.22 -18.02
N LYS A 247 -12.08 13.93 -19.09
CA LYS A 247 -11.20 14.15 -20.25
C LYS A 247 -9.85 14.70 -19.81
N ARG A 248 -9.82 15.65 -18.87
CA ARG A 248 -8.58 16.22 -18.33
C ARG A 248 -7.74 15.19 -17.59
N LEU A 249 -8.37 14.33 -16.79
CA LEU A 249 -7.68 13.24 -16.08
C LEU A 249 -7.00 12.28 -17.06
N ILE A 250 -7.73 11.86 -18.09
CA ILE A 250 -7.24 10.88 -19.08
C ILE A 250 -6.19 11.48 -20.01
N GLU A 251 -6.45 12.64 -20.60
CA GLU A 251 -5.60 13.20 -21.67
C GLU A 251 -4.41 14.00 -21.14
N TYR A 252 -4.45 14.51 -19.90
CA TYR A 252 -3.40 15.39 -19.38
C TYR A 252 -2.83 14.94 -18.04
N LYS A 253 -3.66 14.62 -17.03
CA LYS A 253 -3.15 14.30 -15.69
C LYS A 253 -2.35 12.99 -15.67
N LEU A 254 -2.87 11.91 -16.27
CA LEU A 254 -2.16 10.62 -16.34
C LEU A 254 -0.88 10.70 -17.19
N PRO A 255 -0.88 11.34 -18.38
CA PRO A 255 0.37 11.59 -19.10
C PRO A 255 1.38 12.45 -18.33
N ALA A 256 0.91 13.45 -17.57
CA ALA A 256 1.77 14.24 -16.68
C ALA A 256 2.39 13.39 -15.57
N VAL A 257 1.65 12.42 -15.00
CA VAL A 257 2.21 11.43 -14.07
C VAL A 257 3.36 10.64 -14.70
N HIS A 258 3.19 10.16 -15.94
CA HIS A 258 4.26 9.45 -16.65
C HIS A 258 5.48 10.33 -16.91
N ALA A 259 5.27 11.56 -17.41
CA ALA A 259 6.34 12.52 -17.64
C ALA A 259 7.12 12.81 -16.35
N PHE A 260 6.42 13.03 -15.24
CA PHE A 260 7.04 13.26 -13.93
C PHE A 260 7.82 12.04 -13.47
N ALA A 261 7.24 10.84 -13.53
CA ALA A 261 7.89 9.61 -13.09
C ALA A 261 9.19 9.34 -13.84
N ARG A 262 9.18 9.58 -15.16
CA ARG A 262 10.35 9.43 -16.03
C ARG A 262 11.43 10.45 -15.73
N ALA A 263 11.07 11.73 -15.63
CA ALA A 263 12.04 12.80 -15.37
C ALA A 263 12.75 12.61 -14.01
N ASN A 264 12.03 12.11 -13.01
CA ASN A 264 12.56 11.81 -11.68
C ASN A 264 13.21 10.42 -11.58
N ARG A 265 13.17 9.62 -12.65
CA ARG A 265 13.62 8.22 -12.67
C ARG A 265 13.12 7.47 -11.44
N LEU A 266 11.80 7.52 -11.19
CA LEU A 266 11.22 6.93 -9.98
C LEU A 266 11.55 5.44 -9.90
N ASP A 267 11.27 4.72 -10.98
CA ASP A 267 11.65 3.33 -11.13
C ASP A 267 13.16 3.20 -11.39
N LYS A 268 13.77 2.11 -10.90
CA LYS A 268 15.22 1.92 -10.90
C LYS A 268 15.60 0.57 -11.49
N VAL A 269 16.58 0.57 -12.40
CA VAL A 269 17.36 -0.64 -12.71
C VAL A 269 18.40 -0.81 -11.61
N ILE A 270 18.23 -1.85 -10.80
CA ILE A 270 19.08 -2.15 -9.64
C ILE A 270 20.27 -3.00 -10.03
N PHE A 271 20.04 -4.02 -10.87
CA PHE A 271 21.08 -4.82 -11.50
C PHE A 271 20.94 -4.72 -13.00
N ASP A 272 22.05 -4.44 -13.68
CA ASP A 272 22.10 -4.30 -15.12
C ASP A 272 23.15 -5.23 -15.75
N SER A 273 22.84 -5.70 -16.95
CA SER A 273 23.66 -6.61 -17.75
C SER A 273 23.47 -6.28 -19.21
N ASP A 274 24.47 -6.52 -20.06
CA ASP A 274 24.33 -6.51 -21.53
C ASP A 274 23.65 -7.78 -22.05
N ARG A 275 23.77 -8.89 -21.32
CA ARG A 275 23.08 -10.15 -21.62
C ARG A 275 21.64 -10.06 -21.14
N ARG A 276 20.69 -10.24 -22.06
CA ARG A 276 19.24 -10.13 -21.80
C ARG A 276 18.63 -11.52 -21.57
N GLU A 277 19.04 -12.20 -20.49
CA GLU A 277 18.52 -13.55 -20.18
C GLU A 277 17.25 -13.46 -19.35
N LEU A 278 17.38 -13.06 -18.07
CA LEU A 278 16.28 -12.98 -17.11
C LEU A 278 16.17 -11.56 -16.56
N GLY A 279 15.08 -10.86 -16.86
CA GLY A 279 14.73 -9.60 -16.20
C GLY A 279 13.73 -9.86 -15.07
N ILE A 280 13.97 -9.30 -13.89
CA ILE A 280 13.06 -9.42 -12.75
C ILE A 280 12.41 -8.06 -12.51
N VAL A 281 11.08 -7.99 -12.48
CA VAL A 281 10.31 -6.77 -12.20
C VAL A 281 9.59 -6.93 -10.87
N THR A 282 9.78 -6.00 -9.94
CA THR A 282 9.19 -6.09 -8.59
C THR A 282 9.06 -4.73 -7.91
N ALA A 283 8.33 -4.66 -6.79
CA ALA A 283 8.05 -3.44 -6.05
C ALA A 283 7.95 -3.70 -4.54
N GLY A 284 8.03 -2.66 -3.70
CA GLY A 284 7.70 -2.70 -2.27
C GLY A 284 8.29 -3.87 -1.47
N LYS A 285 7.45 -4.62 -0.74
CA LYS A 285 7.89 -5.80 0.04
C LYS A 285 8.44 -6.92 -0.88
N PRO A 286 7.75 -7.32 -1.97
CA PRO A 286 8.30 -8.29 -2.93
C PRO A 286 9.72 -7.97 -3.43
N TYR A 287 10.06 -6.68 -3.57
CA TYR A 287 11.43 -6.28 -3.88
C TYR A 287 12.43 -6.70 -2.79
N SER A 288 12.07 -6.52 -1.52
CA SER A 288 12.92 -6.95 -0.40
C SER A 288 13.07 -8.47 -0.37
N ASP A 289 11.99 -9.22 -0.58
CA ASP A 289 12.02 -10.69 -0.66
C ASP A 289 12.92 -11.17 -1.82
N THR A 290 12.83 -10.51 -2.98
CA THR A 290 13.68 -10.78 -4.16
C THR A 290 15.15 -10.49 -3.89
N ARG A 291 15.46 -9.37 -3.25
CA ARG A 291 16.84 -8.99 -2.89
C ARG A 291 17.46 -10.01 -1.95
N GLU A 292 16.72 -10.45 -0.94
CA GLU A 292 17.19 -11.46 0.00
C GLU A 292 17.37 -12.82 -0.68
N ALA A 293 16.43 -13.23 -1.52
CA ALA A 293 16.54 -14.48 -2.28
C ALA A 293 17.78 -14.51 -3.19
N LEU A 294 18.10 -13.39 -3.85
CA LEU A 294 19.32 -13.27 -4.65
C LEU A 294 20.60 -13.38 -3.80
N ILE A 295 20.60 -12.82 -2.59
CA ILE A 295 21.71 -12.95 -1.62
C ILE A 295 21.87 -14.41 -1.19
N GLU A 296 20.77 -15.09 -0.83
CA GLU A 296 20.76 -16.50 -0.44
C GLU A 296 21.22 -17.42 -1.60
N LEU A 297 20.96 -17.04 -2.85
CA LEU A 297 21.49 -17.70 -4.05
C LEU A 297 22.95 -17.32 -4.38
N GLY A 298 23.56 -16.39 -3.65
CA GLY A 298 24.92 -15.93 -3.91
C GLY A 298 25.04 -15.16 -5.23
N ILE A 299 23.97 -14.48 -5.63
CA ILE A 299 23.88 -13.67 -6.85
C ILE A 299 23.99 -12.20 -6.44
N ASP A 300 25.23 -11.69 -6.45
CA ASP A 300 25.50 -10.26 -6.39
C ASP A 300 25.36 -9.60 -7.77
N GLU A 301 25.59 -8.28 -7.86
CA GLU A 301 25.48 -7.55 -9.13
C GLU A 301 26.46 -8.07 -10.19
N ASN A 302 27.68 -8.44 -9.80
CA ASN A 302 28.70 -8.90 -10.74
C ASN A 302 28.33 -10.27 -11.31
N ARG A 303 27.84 -11.18 -10.48
CA ARG A 303 27.36 -12.49 -10.92
C ARG A 303 26.08 -12.36 -11.72
N ALA A 304 25.13 -11.53 -11.30
CA ALA A 304 23.93 -11.21 -12.07
C ALA A 304 24.29 -10.73 -13.49
N ARG A 305 25.27 -9.83 -13.61
CA ARG A 305 25.79 -9.36 -14.90
C ARG A 305 26.30 -10.51 -15.77
N LYS A 306 27.14 -11.40 -15.21
CA LYS A 306 27.68 -12.56 -15.93
C LYS A 306 26.59 -13.53 -16.39
N LEU A 307 25.59 -13.78 -15.54
CA LEU A 307 24.47 -14.69 -15.80
C LEU A 307 23.40 -14.08 -16.72
N GLY A 308 23.44 -12.77 -16.99
CA GLY A 308 22.41 -12.05 -17.76
C GLY A 308 21.13 -11.78 -16.98
N ILE A 309 21.22 -11.68 -15.66
CA ILE A 309 20.13 -11.35 -14.75
C ILE A 309 20.09 -9.84 -14.53
N ARG A 310 18.91 -9.25 -14.70
CA ARG A 310 18.64 -7.82 -14.46
C ARG A 310 17.51 -7.67 -13.46
N LEU A 311 17.53 -6.61 -12.67
CA LEU A 311 16.52 -6.35 -11.63
C LEU A 311 15.98 -4.94 -11.78
N TYR A 312 14.68 -4.81 -12.06
CA TYR A 312 13.96 -3.56 -12.17
C TYR A 312 13.01 -3.40 -11.00
N LYS A 313 13.19 -2.32 -10.26
CA LYS A 313 12.35 -1.94 -9.14
C LYS A 313 11.40 -0.84 -9.55
N LEU A 314 10.11 -1.16 -9.53
CA LEU A 314 9.04 -0.18 -9.65
C LEU A 314 8.95 0.59 -8.33
N ALA A 315 9.04 1.91 -8.42
CA ALA A 315 8.60 2.83 -7.37
C ALA A 315 7.11 3.14 -7.56
N MET A 316 6.66 3.27 -8.81
CA MET A 316 5.27 3.53 -9.18
C MET A 316 4.64 2.30 -9.82
N THR A 317 3.76 1.60 -9.09
CA THR A 317 3.14 0.34 -9.55
C THR A 317 1.93 0.55 -10.46
N PHE A 318 1.34 1.75 -10.42
CA PHE A 318 0.32 2.17 -11.37
C PHE A 318 0.36 3.70 -11.55
N PRO A 319 0.05 4.20 -12.75
CA PRO A 319 0.21 3.47 -14.00
C PRO A 319 1.71 3.19 -14.23
N ILE A 320 2.11 1.99 -14.70
CA ILE A 320 3.53 1.72 -15.02
C ILE A 320 4.03 2.74 -16.05
N GLU A 321 5.19 3.36 -15.81
CA GLU A 321 5.79 4.30 -16.77
C GLU A 321 6.29 3.54 -18.02
N PRO A 322 5.71 3.81 -19.20
CA PRO A 322 5.86 2.91 -20.34
C PRO A 322 7.26 2.92 -20.94
N GLU A 323 7.95 4.06 -21.01
CA GLU A 323 9.23 4.15 -21.69
C GLU A 323 10.33 3.40 -20.93
N GLY A 324 10.45 3.63 -19.62
CA GLY A 324 11.40 2.94 -18.75
C GLY A 324 11.11 1.44 -18.66
N ALA A 325 9.84 1.06 -18.50
CA ALA A 325 9.46 -0.36 -18.44
C ALA A 325 9.76 -1.09 -19.76
N LEU A 326 9.43 -0.51 -20.92
CA LEU A 326 9.74 -1.12 -22.22
C LEU A 326 11.25 -1.16 -22.49
N ALA A 327 11.98 -0.07 -22.18
CA ALA A 327 13.43 -0.02 -22.33
C ALA A 327 14.14 -1.07 -21.46
N PHE A 328 13.62 -1.32 -20.26
CA PHE A 328 14.08 -2.43 -19.44
C PHE A 328 13.74 -3.76 -20.11
N SER A 329 12.46 -4.03 -20.39
CA SER A 329 11.95 -5.37 -20.69
C SER A 329 12.32 -5.93 -22.06
N ARG A 330 12.55 -5.08 -23.07
CA ARG A 330 12.83 -5.52 -24.45
C ARG A 330 14.01 -6.49 -24.54
N ARG A 331 13.88 -7.45 -25.45
CA ARG A 331 14.91 -8.43 -25.87
C ARG A 331 15.37 -9.40 -24.77
N HIS A 332 14.73 -9.41 -23.61
CA HIS A 332 14.94 -10.49 -22.67
C HIS A 332 14.41 -11.80 -23.20
N ARG A 333 15.06 -12.90 -22.86
CA ARG A 333 14.47 -14.22 -23.06
C ARG A 333 13.24 -14.38 -22.16
N GLU A 334 13.34 -13.92 -20.92
CA GLU A 334 12.23 -13.95 -19.96
C GLU A 334 12.20 -12.70 -19.06
N ILE A 335 11.00 -12.22 -18.76
CA ILE A 335 10.71 -11.28 -17.68
C ILE A 335 9.87 -11.98 -16.61
N LEU A 336 10.42 -12.11 -15.42
CA LEU A 336 9.72 -12.59 -14.23
C LEU A 336 9.18 -11.40 -13.43
N VAL A 337 7.86 -11.36 -13.21
CA VAL A 337 7.21 -10.38 -12.34
C VAL A 337 6.98 -10.97 -10.95
N VAL A 338 7.60 -10.36 -9.95
CA VAL A 338 7.48 -10.79 -8.55
C VAL A 338 6.61 -9.80 -7.79
N GLU A 339 5.35 -10.19 -7.55
CA GLU A 339 4.36 -9.37 -6.85
C GLU A 339 3.40 -10.19 -5.99
N GLU A 340 2.81 -9.55 -4.96
CA GLU A 340 1.81 -10.14 -4.06
C GLU A 340 0.39 -9.99 -4.62
N LYS A 341 -0.53 -10.85 -4.19
CA LYS A 341 -1.96 -10.82 -4.58
C LYS A 341 -2.15 -11.03 -6.08
N ASN A 342 -3.11 -10.36 -6.71
CA ASN A 342 -3.45 -10.55 -8.12
C ASN A 342 -2.29 -10.10 -9.03
N ALA A 343 -2.32 -10.51 -10.30
CA ALA A 343 -1.45 -9.97 -11.33
C ALA A 343 -1.79 -8.47 -11.54
N PHE A 344 -0.97 -7.55 -11.06
CA PHE A 344 -1.26 -6.12 -11.10
C PHE A 344 -0.24 -5.36 -11.95
N ALA A 345 1.04 -5.52 -11.64
CA ALA A 345 2.13 -5.06 -12.49
C ALA A 345 2.31 -5.97 -13.71
N GLU A 346 2.12 -7.28 -13.55
CA GLU A 346 2.24 -8.27 -14.63
C GLU A 346 1.28 -7.96 -15.79
N GLU A 347 -0.01 -7.77 -15.51
CA GLU A 347 -1.02 -7.44 -16.53
C GLU A 347 -0.69 -6.17 -17.30
N GLN A 348 -0.26 -5.11 -16.59
CA GLN A 348 0.13 -3.85 -17.21
C GLN A 348 1.35 -4.02 -18.12
N LEU A 349 2.34 -4.78 -17.67
CA LEU A 349 3.56 -5.02 -18.44
C LEU A 349 3.27 -5.85 -19.69
N VAL A 350 2.45 -6.88 -19.58
CA VAL A 350 1.98 -7.67 -20.73
C VAL A 350 1.25 -6.76 -21.74
N GLN A 351 0.37 -5.87 -21.26
CA GLN A 351 -0.33 -4.93 -22.13
C GLN A 351 0.62 -3.98 -22.88
N LEU A 352 1.66 -3.48 -22.21
CA LEU A 352 2.69 -2.64 -22.84
C LEU A 352 3.51 -3.42 -23.88
N LEU A 353 3.95 -4.63 -23.53
CA LEU A 353 4.79 -5.48 -24.38
C LEU A 353 4.03 -6.08 -25.56
N TYR A 354 2.71 -6.23 -25.48
CA TYR A 354 1.89 -6.75 -26.57
C TYR A 354 1.99 -5.88 -27.84
N ARG A 355 2.35 -4.60 -27.71
CA ARG A 355 2.55 -3.69 -28.83
C ARG A 355 4.00 -3.63 -29.35
N ALA A 356 4.94 -4.26 -28.67
CA ALA A 356 6.33 -4.34 -29.12
C ALA A 356 6.48 -5.35 -30.26
N ASP A 357 7.51 -5.18 -31.09
CA ASP A 357 7.85 -6.12 -32.15
C ASP A 357 8.11 -7.52 -31.59
N ALA A 358 7.77 -8.56 -32.36
CA ALA A 358 7.76 -9.94 -31.88
C ALA A 358 9.16 -10.43 -31.47
N ASP A 359 10.21 -9.96 -32.13
CA ASP A 359 11.62 -10.26 -31.84
C ASP A 359 12.16 -9.53 -30.60
N GLU A 360 11.51 -8.45 -30.17
CA GLU A 360 11.86 -7.72 -28.95
C GLU A 360 11.02 -8.15 -27.74
N ARG A 361 9.99 -8.98 -27.95
CA ARG A 361 9.03 -9.34 -26.92
C ARG A 361 9.52 -10.53 -26.09
N PRO A 362 9.75 -10.36 -24.77
CA PRO A 362 10.13 -11.46 -23.91
C PRO A 362 8.93 -12.37 -23.60
N VAL A 363 9.22 -13.58 -23.17
CA VAL A 363 8.25 -14.37 -22.39
C VAL A 363 8.03 -13.67 -21.06
N VAL A 364 6.79 -13.44 -20.64
CA VAL A 364 6.47 -12.88 -19.32
C VAL A 364 5.96 -13.99 -18.42
N THR A 365 6.58 -14.15 -17.26
CA THR A 365 6.19 -15.08 -16.20
C THR A 365 5.95 -14.31 -14.91
N GLY A 366 5.25 -14.91 -13.95
CA GLY A 366 4.99 -14.29 -12.65
C GLY A 366 4.03 -15.12 -11.82
N LYS A 367 2.72 -14.95 -12.01
CA LYS A 367 1.72 -15.85 -11.40
C LYS A 367 1.81 -17.26 -11.93
N ALA A 368 2.08 -17.39 -13.23
CA ALA A 368 2.34 -18.65 -13.90
C ALA A 368 3.57 -18.56 -14.80
N ASP A 369 4.08 -19.72 -15.21
CA ASP A 369 5.07 -19.83 -16.28
C ASP A 369 4.43 -19.82 -17.69
N ASP A 370 5.27 -19.97 -18.71
CA ASP A 370 4.89 -20.05 -20.12
C ASP A 370 3.99 -21.25 -20.47
N LYS A 371 3.84 -22.21 -19.55
CA LYS A 371 3.02 -23.42 -19.70
C LYS A 371 1.77 -23.40 -18.82
N GLY A 372 1.54 -22.30 -18.09
CA GLY A 372 0.42 -22.17 -17.16
C GLY A 372 0.63 -22.89 -15.82
N LYS A 373 1.84 -23.39 -15.53
CA LYS A 373 2.17 -23.89 -14.19
C LYS A 373 2.27 -22.69 -13.25
N ARG A 374 1.55 -22.77 -12.13
CA ARG A 374 1.58 -21.73 -11.09
C ARG A 374 3.00 -21.57 -10.51
N LEU A 375 3.46 -20.33 -10.44
CA LEU A 375 4.73 -19.93 -9.81
C LEU A 375 4.45 -19.15 -8.52
N ILE A 376 3.93 -17.92 -8.63
CA ILE A 376 3.64 -17.06 -7.47
C ILE A 376 2.13 -17.10 -7.17
N PRO A 377 1.71 -17.46 -5.93
CA PRO A 377 0.31 -17.45 -5.55
C PRO A 377 -0.36 -16.08 -5.66
N GLU A 378 -1.60 -16.08 -6.17
CA GLU A 378 -2.47 -14.89 -6.19
C GLU A 378 -3.09 -14.52 -4.83
N PHE A 379 -2.72 -15.24 -3.77
CA PHE A 379 -3.19 -14.99 -2.41
C PHE A 379 -2.03 -15.02 -1.42
N GLY A 380 -2.25 -14.48 -0.22
CA GLY A 380 -1.23 -14.38 0.82
C GLY A 380 -0.16 -13.33 0.56
N GLU A 381 0.93 -13.45 1.31
CA GLU A 381 2.16 -12.65 1.21
C GLU A 381 3.22 -13.45 0.46
N THR A 382 4.13 -12.77 -0.23
CA THR A 382 5.37 -13.39 -0.72
C THR A 382 6.28 -13.71 0.47
N SER A 383 7.24 -14.60 0.26
CA SER A 383 8.31 -14.86 1.22
C SER A 383 9.62 -15.04 0.47
N VAL A 384 10.74 -14.84 1.17
CA VAL A 384 12.08 -15.08 0.62
C VAL A 384 12.19 -16.49 0.05
N HIS A 385 11.69 -17.51 0.76
CA HIS A 385 11.76 -18.90 0.31
C HIS A 385 10.95 -19.14 -0.97
N LEU A 386 9.71 -18.63 -1.03
CA LEU A 386 8.89 -18.73 -2.24
C LEU A 386 9.58 -18.07 -3.44
N VAL A 387 10.11 -16.86 -3.25
CA VAL A 387 10.78 -16.13 -4.34
C VAL A 387 12.07 -16.85 -4.75
N MET A 388 12.81 -17.40 -3.80
CA MET A 388 14.01 -18.20 -4.06
C MET A 388 13.68 -19.44 -4.89
N ASP A 389 12.64 -20.21 -4.54
CA ASP A 389 12.23 -21.39 -5.29
C ASP A 389 11.84 -21.05 -6.73
N VAL A 390 11.07 -19.98 -6.92
CA VAL A 390 10.70 -19.48 -8.25
C VAL A 390 11.95 -19.05 -9.04
N LEU A 391 12.87 -18.32 -8.43
CA LEU A 391 14.11 -17.90 -9.08
C LEU A 391 14.97 -19.10 -9.50
N ILE A 392 15.13 -20.10 -8.63
CA ILE A 392 15.84 -21.35 -8.94
C ILE A 392 15.21 -22.01 -10.16
N GLU A 393 13.89 -22.20 -10.14
CA GLU A 393 13.16 -22.85 -11.23
C GLU A 393 13.35 -22.11 -12.56
N ARG A 394 13.26 -20.76 -12.57
CA ARG A 394 13.43 -19.97 -13.79
C ARG A 394 14.87 -19.95 -14.29
N ILE A 395 15.84 -19.84 -13.38
CA ILE A 395 17.27 -19.89 -13.72
C ILE A 395 17.64 -21.25 -14.36
N GLU A 396 17.13 -22.35 -13.81
CA GLU A 396 17.34 -23.69 -14.37
C GLU A 396 16.64 -23.87 -15.71
N ALA A 397 15.39 -23.40 -15.85
CA ALA A 397 14.65 -23.44 -17.11
C ALA A 397 15.34 -22.67 -18.25
N LEU A 398 15.98 -21.56 -17.92
CA LEU A 398 16.78 -20.79 -18.87
C LEU A 398 18.16 -21.41 -19.13
N GLY A 399 18.64 -22.30 -18.27
CA GLY A 399 19.96 -22.93 -18.39
C GLY A 399 21.11 -21.95 -18.19
N ILE A 400 20.88 -20.88 -17.41
CA ILE A 400 21.88 -19.80 -17.21
C ILE A 400 22.75 -20.00 -15.99
N ALA A 401 22.47 -20.99 -15.13
CA ALA A 401 23.27 -21.25 -13.94
C ALA A 401 24.70 -21.71 -14.27
N ASP A 402 25.68 -21.06 -13.66
CA ASP A 402 27.06 -21.54 -13.60
C ASP A 402 27.19 -22.71 -12.60
N ASP A 403 28.32 -23.42 -12.62
CA ASP A 403 28.51 -24.63 -11.81
C ASP A 403 28.47 -24.36 -10.30
N GLU A 404 29.01 -23.22 -9.87
CA GLU A 404 28.96 -22.82 -8.46
C GLU A 404 27.51 -22.54 -8.00
N LEU A 405 26.66 -21.99 -8.88
CA LEU A 405 25.26 -21.73 -8.56
C LEU A 405 24.48 -23.05 -8.51
N LYS A 406 24.74 -23.99 -9.41
CA LYS A 406 24.16 -25.34 -9.35
C LYS A 406 24.51 -26.05 -8.04
N ASP A 407 25.78 -25.99 -7.62
CA ASP A 407 26.23 -26.57 -6.35
C ASP A 407 25.53 -25.93 -5.14
N ARG A 408 25.36 -24.59 -5.16
CA ARG A 408 24.64 -23.87 -4.11
C ARG A 408 23.15 -24.26 -4.08
N ILE A 409 22.50 -24.33 -5.24
CA ILE A 409 21.11 -24.78 -5.36
C ILE A 409 20.94 -26.20 -4.81
N ALA A 410 21.86 -27.11 -5.13
CA ALA A 410 21.84 -28.47 -4.62
C ALA A 410 21.92 -28.51 -3.09
N LYS A 411 22.78 -27.68 -2.48
CA LYS A 411 22.90 -27.55 -1.00
C LYS A 411 21.63 -26.98 -0.36
N ILE A 412 21.00 -26.00 -1.00
CA ILE A 412 19.73 -25.42 -0.51
C ILE A 412 18.64 -26.50 -0.50
N ARG A 413 18.48 -27.23 -1.62
CA ARG A 413 17.51 -28.33 -1.73
C ARG A 413 17.77 -29.46 -0.74
N ASP A 414 19.03 -29.83 -0.53
CA ASP A 414 19.42 -30.84 0.46
C ASP A 414 19.03 -30.39 1.88
N ARG A 415 19.38 -29.15 2.26
CA ARG A 415 18.99 -28.58 3.55
C ARG A 415 17.48 -28.61 3.75
N ASP A 416 16.72 -28.19 2.75
CA ASP A 416 15.26 -28.11 2.85
C ASP A 416 14.61 -29.50 2.94
N SER A 417 15.19 -30.51 2.28
CA SER A 417 14.77 -31.91 2.41
C SER A 417 15.06 -32.52 3.79
N ASN A 418 16.04 -31.97 4.51
CA ASN A 418 16.45 -32.39 5.84
C ASN A 418 15.74 -31.63 6.98
N VAL A 419 14.83 -30.69 6.65
CA VAL A 419 14.02 -29.99 7.66
C VAL A 419 13.03 -30.97 8.28
N LEU A 420 13.24 -31.28 9.57
CA LEU A 420 12.30 -32.10 10.34
C LEU A 420 10.97 -31.36 10.50
N GLU A 421 9.87 -32.06 10.21
CA GLU A 421 8.53 -31.53 10.46
C GLU A 421 8.34 -31.29 11.97
N ILE A 422 8.29 -30.01 12.37
CA ILE A 422 7.93 -29.65 13.73
C ILE A 422 6.44 -29.95 13.90
N LYS A 423 6.12 -31.09 14.50
CA LYS A 423 4.74 -31.43 14.87
C LYS A 423 4.17 -30.31 15.73
N SER A 424 3.04 -29.74 15.30
CA SER A 424 2.28 -28.80 16.11
C SER A 424 2.04 -29.41 17.49
N THR A 425 2.42 -28.67 18.54
CA THR A 425 2.21 -29.11 19.93
C THR A 425 0.74 -29.10 20.34
N GLY A 426 -0.16 -28.66 19.44
CA GLY A 426 -1.58 -28.43 19.73
C GLY A 426 -1.84 -27.22 20.63
N LEU A 427 -0.79 -26.59 21.17
CA LEU A 427 -0.88 -25.35 21.96
C LEU A 427 -1.13 -24.17 21.02
N VAL A 428 -2.41 -23.88 20.78
CA VAL A 428 -2.83 -22.66 20.08
C VAL A 428 -2.88 -21.52 21.09
N ARG A 429 -2.05 -20.48 20.90
CA ARG A 429 -2.24 -19.21 21.60
C ARG A 429 -3.52 -18.57 21.08
N THR A 430 -4.60 -18.66 21.85
CA THR A 430 -5.86 -17.99 21.53
C THR A 430 -5.61 -16.48 21.43
N ALA A 431 -6.00 -15.88 20.30
CA ALA A 431 -5.89 -14.45 20.15
C ALA A 431 -6.78 -13.73 21.19
N PHE A 432 -6.21 -12.75 21.87
CA PHE A 432 -6.83 -12.02 22.98
C PHE A 432 -6.58 -10.53 22.82
N PHE A 433 -7.29 -9.69 23.59
CA PHE A 433 -7.02 -8.25 23.58
C PHE A 433 -5.63 -7.93 24.13
N CYS A 434 -4.97 -6.93 23.55
CA CYS A 434 -3.75 -6.37 24.11
C CYS A 434 -3.98 -5.93 25.56
N SER A 435 -2.97 -6.07 26.41
CA SER A 435 -3.02 -5.60 27.80
C SER A 435 -3.39 -4.11 27.85
N GLY A 436 -4.43 -3.76 28.59
CA GLY A 436 -4.93 -2.38 28.70
C GLY A 436 -5.79 -1.87 27.53
N CYS A 437 -6.14 -2.73 26.56
CA CYS A 437 -6.97 -2.32 25.43
C CYS A 437 -8.39 -1.91 25.89
N PRO A 438 -8.90 -0.71 25.53
CA PRO A 438 -10.24 -0.26 25.92
C PRO A 438 -11.35 -1.15 25.34
N HIS A 439 -11.08 -1.87 24.24
CA HIS A 439 -12.01 -2.85 23.67
C HIS A 439 -12.34 -3.99 24.63
N ASN A 440 -11.48 -4.32 25.60
CA ASN A 440 -11.81 -5.32 26.61
C ASN A 440 -13.09 -4.96 27.38
N THR A 441 -13.29 -3.68 27.65
CA THR A 441 -14.48 -3.17 28.32
C THR A 441 -15.58 -2.83 27.32
N SER A 442 -15.27 -2.14 26.22
CA SER A 442 -16.28 -1.63 25.29
C SER A 442 -16.97 -2.70 24.44
N THR A 443 -16.40 -3.90 24.30
CA THR A 443 -17.09 -5.03 23.65
C THR A 443 -17.92 -5.87 24.63
N ARG A 444 -18.13 -5.42 25.89
CA ARG A 444 -19.09 -6.08 26.80
C ARG A 444 -20.49 -5.74 26.34
N THR A 445 -21.35 -6.73 26.32
CA THR A 445 -22.75 -6.58 25.93
C THR A 445 -23.62 -6.51 27.17
N VAL A 446 -24.75 -5.82 27.09
CA VAL A 446 -25.79 -5.86 28.13
C VAL A 446 -26.42 -7.26 28.16
N ASP A 447 -26.80 -7.74 29.34
CA ASP A 447 -27.47 -9.04 29.49
C ASP A 447 -28.72 -9.13 28.61
N GLY A 448 -28.88 -10.27 27.94
CA GLY A 448 -29.98 -10.52 27.00
C GLY A 448 -29.76 -9.98 25.59
N SER A 449 -28.76 -9.14 25.35
CA SER A 449 -28.39 -8.69 24.00
C SER A 449 -27.51 -9.69 23.26
N LEU A 450 -27.56 -9.65 21.92
CA LEU A 450 -26.70 -10.45 21.05
C LEU A 450 -25.72 -9.54 20.33
N SER A 451 -24.43 -9.87 20.39
CA SER A 451 -23.43 -9.27 19.50
C SER A 451 -23.09 -10.20 18.35
N PHE A 452 -22.96 -9.61 17.17
CA PHE A 452 -22.50 -10.25 15.96
C PHE A 452 -21.08 -9.80 15.63
N ALA A 453 -20.36 -10.61 14.86
CA ALA A 453 -18.97 -10.33 14.53
C ALA A 453 -18.87 -9.07 13.64
N GLY A 454 -18.06 -8.11 14.09
CA GLY A 454 -17.59 -6.98 13.28
C GLY A 454 -16.12 -7.13 12.90
N VAL A 455 -15.53 -6.08 12.32
CA VAL A 455 -14.09 -6.05 12.00
C VAL A 455 -13.22 -5.86 13.26
N GLY A 456 -11.97 -6.31 13.20
CA GLY A 456 -10.98 -6.10 14.26
C GLY A 456 -11.35 -6.72 15.61
N CYS A 457 -11.19 -5.95 16.70
CA CYS A 457 -11.43 -6.41 18.07
C CYS A 457 -12.87 -6.87 18.33
N HIS A 458 -13.87 -6.36 17.59
CA HIS A 458 -15.26 -6.84 17.69
C HIS A 458 -15.43 -8.26 17.15
N GLY A 459 -14.71 -8.61 16.07
CA GLY A 459 -14.65 -9.97 15.55
C GLY A 459 -13.99 -10.92 16.55
N LEU A 460 -12.87 -10.50 17.14
CA LEU A 460 -12.17 -11.24 18.20
C LEU A 460 -13.10 -11.52 19.39
N ALA A 461 -13.81 -10.48 19.87
CA ALA A 461 -14.78 -10.60 20.95
C ALA A 461 -15.87 -11.63 20.64
N ALA A 462 -16.42 -11.55 19.43
CA ALA A 462 -17.49 -12.45 19.01
C ALA A 462 -16.99 -13.88 18.75
N MET A 463 -15.72 -14.11 18.37
CA MET A 463 -15.23 -15.44 17.96
C MET A 463 -14.49 -16.17 19.08
N LEU A 464 -13.66 -15.48 19.86
CA LEU A 464 -12.66 -16.10 20.73
C LEU A 464 -12.87 -15.85 22.22
N MET A 465 -13.73 -14.92 22.60
CA MET A 465 -13.97 -14.57 24.01
C MET A 465 -15.20 -15.33 24.55
N PRO A 466 -15.00 -16.33 25.44
CA PRO A 466 -16.10 -17.15 25.95
C PRO A 466 -17.07 -16.41 26.87
N ASP A 467 -16.64 -15.32 27.49
CA ASP A 467 -17.44 -14.43 28.34
C ASP A 467 -18.33 -13.45 27.56
N ARG A 468 -18.29 -13.46 26.21
CA ARG A 468 -19.08 -12.55 25.37
C ARG A 468 -20.27 -13.29 24.73
N PRO A 469 -21.52 -12.86 25.01
CA PRO A 469 -22.71 -13.38 24.34
C PRO A 469 -22.65 -13.16 22.83
N ASN A 470 -22.35 -14.21 22.08
CA ASN A 470 -22.31 -14.17 20.62
C ASN A 470 -23.54 -14.91 20.04
N GLY A 471 -24.11 -14.36 18.95
CA GLY A 471 -25.22 -15.02 18.24
C GLY A 471 -24.85 -16.42 17.74
N ARG A 472 -23.58 -16.65 17.38
CA ARG A 472 -23.07 -17.92 16.88
C ARG A 472 -23.23 -19.09 17.85
N ARG A 473 -22.92 -18.95 19.14
CA ARG A 473 -23.07 -20.05 20.13
C ARG A 473 -24.54 -20.39 20.37
N ARG A 474 -25.43 -19.39 20.38
CA ARG A 474 -26.88 -19.61 20.51
C ARG A 474 -27.50 -20.28 19.28
N TRP A 475 -26.97 -20.03 18.08
CA TRP A 475 -27.38 -20.68 16.83
C TRP A 475 -26.76 -22.06 16.65
N ALA A 476 -25.47 -22.24 16.95
CA ALA A 476 -24.78 -23.54 16.89
C ALA A 476 -25.33 -24.53 17.92
N ALA A 477 -25.70 -24.07 19.12
CA ALA A 477 -26.37 -24.89 20.13
C ALA A 477 -27.79 -25.34 19.70
N LYS A 478 -28.44 -24.61 18.78
CA LYS A 478 -29.71 -25.04 18.18
C LYS A 478 -29.53 -25.96 16.96
N ALA A 479 -28.40 -25.88 16.26
CA ALA A 479 -28.15 -26.67 15.05
C ALA A 479 -27.48 -28.03 15.34
N CYS A 480 -26.74 -28.18 16.45
CA CYS A 480 -26.00 -29.41 16.77
C CYS A 480 -26.70 -30.38 17.75
N CYS A 481 -27.94 -30.12 18.15
CA CYS A 481 -28.71 -31.03 19.01
C CYS A 481 -29.98 -31.49 18.30
N GLY A 482 -29.84 -32.42 17.36
CA GLY A 482 -30.92 -33.32 16.98
C GLY A 482 -30.57 -34.73 17.44
N PRO A 483 -31.28 -35.31 18.42
CA PRO A 483 -31.44 -36.74 18.51
C PRO A 483 -32.85 -37.13 18.07
N ALA A 484 -32.92 -38.34 17.52
CA ALA A 484 -34.10 -39.06 17.11
C ALA A 484 -35.34 -38.87 18.00
N PHE A 485 -36.50 -38.93 17.33
CA PHE A 485 -37.84 -39.16 17.88
C PHE A 485 -37.87 -39.78 19.29
N THR A 486 -38.55 -39.14 20.23
CA THR A 486 -39.55 -39.76 21.14
C THR A 486 -40.31 -38.68 21.92
N ASN A 487 -41.59 -38.97 22.15
CA ASN A 487 -42.61 -38.11 22.76
C ASN A 487 -42.20 -37.46 24.09
N SER A 488 -42.44 -36.15 24.22
CA SER A 488 -43.37 -35.60 25.23
C SER A 488 -43.40 -34.05 25.20
N SER A 489 -44.62 -33.52 25.12
CA SER A 489 -45.10 -32.18 25.49
C SER A 489 -44.06 -31.05 25.70
N ILE A 490 -43.96 -30.13 24.72
CA ILE A 490 -43.49 -28.77 24.98
C ILE A 490 -44.55 -27.77 24.50
N SER A 491 -44.96 -26.95 25.45
CA SER A 491 -45.95 -25.90 25.36
C SER A 491 -45.49 -24.76 24.44
N ARG A 492 -46.49 -24.13 23.82
CA ARG A 492 -46.38 -23.01 22.88
C ARG A 492 -45.65 -21.82 23.51
N THR A 493 -44.65 -21.29 22.81
CA THR A 493 -44.35 -19.85 22.87
C THR A 493 -44.20 -19.33 21.45
N ARG A 494 -45.15 -18.46 21.05
CA ARG A 494 -45.32 -17.90 19.70
C ARG A 494 -44.18 -16.92 19.39
N PHE A 495 -43.49 -17.13 18.27
CA PHE A 495 -42.81 -16.05 17.57
C PHE A 495 -43.87 -15.25 16.77
N ARG A 496 -44.01 -13.96 17.05
CA ARG A 496 -44.70 -13.02 16.15
C ARG A 496 -43.76 -12.70 14.99
N THR A 497 -44.08 -13.21 13.82
CA THR A 497 -43.53 -12.74 12.55
C THR A 497 -44.13 -11.37 12.22
N TRP A 498 -43.28 -10.40 11.91
CA TRP A 498 -43.69 -9.20 11.20
C TRP A 498 -43.97 -9.60 9.76
N ALA A 499 -45.23 -9.87 9.44
CA ALA A 499 -45.70 -10.01 8.08
C ALA A 499 -45.92 -8.61 7.48
N THR A 500 -45.27 -8.36 6.36
CA THR A 500 -45.51 -7.24 5.45
C THR A 500 -46.94 -7.31 4.91
N GLU A 501 -47.75 -6.28 5.15
CA GLU A 501 -49.04 -6.09 4.46
C GLU A 501 -48.79 -5.69 2.98
N PRO A 502 -49.51 -6.27 2.01
CA PRO A 502 -49.54 -5.78 0.65
C PRO A 502 -50.52 -4.61 0.52
N ILE A 503 -50.04 -3.46 0.02
CA ILE A 503 -50.86 -2.31 -0.34
C ILE A 503 -51.61 -2.65 -1.65
N PHE A 504 -52.94 -2.81 -1.55
CA PHE A 504 -53.85 -2.86 -2.69
C PHE A 504 -54.22 -1.44 -3.14
N ILE A 505 -54.09 -1.18 -4.44
CA ILE A 505 -54.60 0.03 -5.12
C ILE A 505 -56.05 -0.26 -5.55
N PRO A 506 -57.06 0.54 -5.17
CA PRO A 506 -58.41 0.39 -5.71
C PRO A 506 -58.54 1.07 -7.09
N ALA A 507 -59.41 0.48 -7.91
CA ALA A 507 -59.68 0.78 -9.32
C ALA A 507 -60.21 2.19 -9.61
#